data_AF-A0AAW0N753-F1
#
_entry.id   AF-A0AAW0N753-F1
#
_cell.length_a   1.000
_cell.length_b   1.000
_cell.length_c   1.000
_cell.angle_alpha   90.00
_cell.angle_beta   90.00
_cell.angle_gamma   90.00
#
_symmetry.space_group_name_H-M   'P 1'
#
loop_
_entity.id
_entity.type
_entity.pdbx_description
1 polymer ?
#
loop_
_entity_poly.entity_id
_entity_poly.type
_entity_poly.pdbx_seq_one_letter_code
_entity_poly.pdbx_strand_id
1 'polypeptide(L)'
;MDKLWKKRKAPTPLDWNKVEQNESSKESQCTSAGLKDQHVLGVWGYSKLFQQSVETLRSQLEERGEGAELVWDKDDPQLWTFRFDVKSMAGNIIPAIATTNAVIAGLIVLEGLKILSGEIESCRSIFLNKVPNLRKKLLVPCVLDPPSANCYVCASKPEVTVKLNVNKTMVISLQDRILKERFGMVAPDVQIEDGKGTILISSEEGETEVNNNKFLSDFGIRNGSRLQVDDFLQDYTLLVNVLHTEELERDVEFEVVGEAPDKAPPPQNKPEDANNITNGNKDSAQPSTSSKAPADDDDIMIVDSDDETVSSSATETPGSHKRKHSDAETGETSAKRPRTDQTTAEEDDDDIIALD
;
A
#
# COMPACT_ATOMS: atom_id res chain seq x y z
N MET A 1 -11.06 23.95 16.47
CA MET A 1 -11.72 22.85 15.71
C MET A 1 -12.34 21.85 16.69
N ASP A 2 -13.17 22.34 17.62
CA ASP A 2 -13.44 21.59 18.86
C ASP A 2 -14.46 20.46 18.65
N LYS A 3 -15.16 20.51 17.51
CA LYS A 3 -16.03 19.43 17.04
C LYS A 3 -15.28 18.11 16.79
N LEU A 4 -13.98 18.16 16.46
CA LEU A 4 -13.16 16.97 16.16
C LEU A 4 -12.95 16.08 17.40
N TRP A 5 -12.92 16.68 18.59
CA TRP A 5 -12.57 15.99 19.85
C TRP A 5 -13.77 15.62 20.72
N LYS A 6 -15.00 15.73 20.18
CA LYS A 6 -16.23 15.34 20.92
C LYS A 6 -16.34 13.85 21.18
N LYS A 7 -15.78 13.02 20.29
CA LYS A 7 -15.80 11.55 20.36
C LYS A 7 -14.41 10.93 20.51
N ARG A 8 -13.35 11.75 20.47
CA ARG A 8 -11.94 11.32 20.49
C ARG A 8 -11.20 12.10 21.57
N LYS A 9 -10.20 11.50 22.21
CA LYS A 9 -9.35 12.20 23.18
C LYS A 9 -8.62 13.36 22.49
N ALA A 10 -8.68 14.55 23.08
CA ALA A 10 -7.99 15.72 22.55
C ALA A 10 -6.45 15.55 22.64
N PRO A 11 -5.69 16.01 21.63
CA PRO A 11 -4.24 15.95 21.66
C PRO A 11 -3.68 16.86 22.77
N THR A 12 -2.56 16.46 23.38
CA THR A 12 -1.87 17.25 24.41
C THR A 12 -0.62 17.91 23.81
N PRO A 13 -0.55 19.25 23.75
CA PRO A 13 0.64 19.94 23.25
C PRO A 13 1.87 19.66 24.13
N LEU A 14 3.04 19.58 23.49
CA LEU A 14 4.33 19.47 24.16
C LEU A 14 5.07 20.81 24.10
N ASP A 15 5.77 21.15 25.18
CA ASP A 15 6.65 22.31 25.28
C ASP A 15 8.08 21.81 25.49
N TRP A 16 9.01 22.30 24.67
CA TRP A 16 10.39 21.81 24.63
C TRP A 16 11.07 21.90 26.00
N ASN A 17 11.01 23.07 26.63
CA ASN A 17 11.67 23.34 27.91
C ASN A 17 11.08 22.49 29.04
N LYS A 18 9.77 22.26 29.04
CA LYS A 18 9.11 21.39 30.03
C LYS A 18 9.49 19.92 29.87
N VAL A 19 9.66 19.44 28.64
CA VAL A 19 10.09 18.06 28.38
C VAL A 19 11.54 17.85 28.83
N GLU A 20 12.43 18.80 28.53
CA GLU A 20 13.83 18.79 28.97
C GLU A 20 13.95 18.71 30.50
N GLN A 21 13.21 19.54 31.22
CA GLN A 21 13.27 19.61 32.69
C GLN A 21 12.73 18.34 33.38
N ASN A 22 11.68 17.71 32.83
CA ASN A 22 11.02 16.55 33.44
C ASN A 22 11.79 15.22 33.30
N GLU A 23 12.60 15.08 32.25
CA GLU A 23 13.32 13.83 31.95
C GLU A 23 14.80 13.87 32.35
N SER A 24 15.42 15.07 32.41
CA SER A 24 16.79 15.24 32.92
C SER A 24 16.96 14.80 34.39
N SER A 25 15.85 14.60 35.11
CA SER A 25 15.81 14.14 36.50
C SER A 25 15.49 12.65 36.66
N LYS A 26 15.36 11.88 35.56
CA LYS A 26 14.99 10.45 35.56
C LYS A 26 15.88 9.58 34.66
N GLU A 27 17.21 9.75 34.68
CA GLU A 27 18.11 8.77 34.05
C GLU A 27 18.13 7.47 34.88
N SER A 28 17.14 6.60 34.64
CA SER A 28 17.18 5.20 35.07
C SER A 28 17.78 4.36 33.95
N GLN A 29 18.94 3.74 34.22
CA GLN A 29 19.57 2.77 33.33
C GLN A 29 18.62 1.58 33.10
N CYS A 30 18.02 1.52 31.91
CA CYS A 30 17.25 0.36 31.48
C CYS A 30 18.19 -0.59 30.73
N THR A 31 18.65 -1.65 31.40
CA THR A 31 19.29 -2.80 30.77
C THR A 31 18.23 -3.58 30.00
N SER A 32 17.92 -3.11 28.79
CA SER A 32 16.97 -3.78 27.89
C SER A 32 17.71 -4.80 27.05
N ALA A 33 17.15 -6.01 26.98
CA ALA A 33 17.59 -7.05 26.06
C ALA A 33 17.02 -6.77 24.67
N GLY A 34 17.81 -6.96 23.62
CA GLY A 34 17.41 -6.73 22.24
C GLY A 34 18.42 -5.90 21.45
N LEU A 35 18.09 -5.61 20.19
CA LEU A 35 18.87 -4.68 19.38
C LEU A 35 18.58 -3.23 19.83
N LYS A 36 19.57 -2.34 19.70
CA LYS A 36 19.47 -0.94 20.16
C LYS A 36 18.28 -0.18 19.53
N ASP A 37 17.94 -0.51 18.30
CA ASP A 37 16.86 0.03 17.49
C ASP A 37 15.47 -0.54 17.82
N GLN A 38 15.40 -1.60 18.63
CA GLN A 38 14.15 -2.19 19.14
C GLN A 38 13.70 -1.61 20.48
N HIS A 39 14.57 -0.90 21.18
CA HIS A 39 14.21 -0.31 22.48
C HIS A 39 13.11 0.75 22.31
N VAL A 40 12.42 1.17 23.37
CA VAL A 40 11.48 2.33 23.39
C VAL A 40 12.12 3.52 24.16
N LEU A 41 12.33 4.68 23.54
CA LEU A 41 12.93 5.89 24.15
C LEU A 41 11.82 6.65 24.86
N GLY A 42 12.21 7.36 25.92
CA GLY A 42 11.39 8.42 26.50
C GLY A 42 11.21 9.58 25.52
N VAL A 43 10.26 10.46 25.83
CA VAL A 43 9.93 11.64 25.01
C VAL A 43 11.16 12.50 24.77
N TRP A 44 12.00 12.69 25.79
CA TRP A 44 13.22 13.49 25.68
C TRP A 44 14.27 12.85 24.78
N GLY A 45 14.38 11.52 24.80
CA GLY A 45 15.23 10.78 23.87
C GLY A 45 14.85 11.06 22.42
N TYR A 46 13.56 11.02 22.10
CA TYR A 46 13.06 11.39 20.77
C TYR A 46 13.21 12.87 20.44
N SER A 47 13.06 13.77 21.41
CA SER A 47 13.28 15.21 21.20
C SER A 47 14.71 15.52 20.80
N LYS A 48 15.71 15.01 21.54
CA LYS A 48 17.13 15.16 21.19
C LYS A 48 17.44 14.60 19.80
N LEU A 49 16.85 13.46 19.51
CA LEU A 49 17.01 12.76 18.25
C LEU A 49 16.46 13.57 17.07
N PHE A 50 15.28 14.18 17.25
CA PHE A 50 14.69 15.11 16.27
C PHE A 50 15.59 16.32 16.01
N GLN A 51 16.14 16.93 17.06
CA GLN A 51 17.07 18.05 16.91
C GLN A 51 18.30 17.64 16.07
N GLN A 52 18.95 16.54 16.43
CA GLN A 52 20.14 16.04 15.72
C GLN A 52 19.84 15.72 14.26
N SER A 53 18.69 15.11 13.95
CA SER A 53 18.27 14.84 12.58
C SER A 53 18.09 16.12 11.77
N VAL A 54 17.45 17.15 12.32
CA VAL A 54 17.22 18.42 11.61
C VAL A 54 18.54 19.14 11.33
N GLU A 55 19.46 19.20 12.30
CA GLU A 55 20.78 19.81 12.12
C GLU A 55 21.61 19.10 11.04
N THR A 56 21.54 17.77 11.00
CA THR A 56 22.23 16.95 10.00
C THR A 56 21.64 17.15 8.61
N LEU A 57 20.31 17.05 8.47
CA LEU A 57 19.61 17.23 7.19
C LEU A 57 19.81 18.64 6.64
N ARG A 58 19.84 19.65 7.50
CA ARG A 58 20.16 21.02 7.09
C ARG A 58 21.56 21.11 6.50
N SER A 59 22.55 20.48 7.14
CA SER A 59 23.94 20.49 6.65
C SER A 59 24.05 19.80 5.29
N GLN A 60 23.39 18.66 5.11
CA GLN A 60 23.31 17.96 3.81
C GLN A 60 22.65 18.82 2.72
N LEU A 61 21.61 19.56 3.07
CA LEU A 61 20.92 20.45 2.13
C LEU A 61 21.84 21.60 1.70
N GLU A 62 22.58 22.19 2.65
CA GLU A 62 23.57 23.24 2.37
C GLU A 62 24.71 22.73 1.47
N GLU A 63 25.15 21.47 1.65
CA GLU A 63 26.18 20.84 0.79
C GLU A 63 25.72 20.62 -0.65
N ARG A 64 24.42 20.41 -0.89
CA ARG A 64 23.87 20.16 -2.25
C ARG A 64 23.65 21.44 -3.05
N GLY A 65 23.66 22.61 -2.41
CA GLY A 65 23.54 23.91 -3.07
C GLY A 65 22.12 24.47 -3.14
N GLU A 66 21.99 25.64 -3.77
CA GLU A 66 20.76 26.42 -3.81
C GLU A 66 19.69 25.76 -4.70
N GLY A 67 18.48 25.59 -4.18
CA GLY A 67 17.36 24.95 -4.88
C GLY A 67 17.42 23.41 -4.90
N ALA A 68 18.37 22.78 -4.20
CA ALA A 68 18.40 21.34 -4.06
C ALA A 68 17.26 20.84 -3.15
N GLU A 69 16.78 19.63 -3.44
CA GLU A 69 15.81 18.92 -2.60
C GLU A 69 16.45 17.63 -2.06
N LEU A 70 16.06 17.23 -0.84
CA LEU A 70 16.46 15.95 -0.27
C LEU A 70 15.44 14.89 -0.66
N VAL A 71 15.94 13.76 -1.16
CA VAL A 71 15.13 12.57 -1.41
C VAL A 71 15.20 11.69 -0.18
N TRP A 72 14.05 11.27 0.33
CA TRP A 72 13.99 10.36 1.47
C TRP A 72 14.54 8.99 1.09
N ASP A 73 15.49 8.49 1.87
CA ASP A 73 16.00 7.13 1.77
C ASP A 73 15.97 6.45 3.15
N LYS A 74 15.31 5.29 3.22
CA LYS A 74 15.22 4.48 4.43
C LYS A 74 16.60 4.03 4.93
N ASP A 75 17.59 3.95 4.04
CA ASP A 75 18.93 3.44 4.34
C ASP A 75 19.96 4.54 4.58
N ASP A 76 19.54 5.82 4.54
CA ASP A 76 20.44 6.94 4.88
C ASP A 76 20.94 6.77 6.33
N PRO A 77 22.26 6.58 6.51
CA PRO A 77 22.88 6.44 7.81
C PRO A 77 23.00 7.79 8.55
N GLN A 78 22.25 8.81 8.20
CA GLN A 78 22.10 10.04 8.97
C GLN A 78 20.64 10.23 9.43
N LEU A 79 19.72 9.40 8.92
CA LEU A 79 18.32 9.26 9.33
C LEU A 79 18.10 8.11 10.35
N TRP A 80 19.15 7.63 11.04
CA TRP A 80 19.17 6.50 12.04
C TRP A 80 18.20 6.61 13.22
N THR A 81 17.28 7.55 13.18
CA THR A 81 16.45 7.94 14.29
C THR A 81 15.10 7.25 14.29
N PHE A 82 14.73 6.65 13.16
CA PHE A 82 13.55 5.82 13.02
C PHE A 82 13.87 4.38 13.38
N ARG A 83 13.31 3.98 14.51
CA ARG A 83 13.45 2.66 15.08
C ARG A 83 12.83 1.59 14.21
N PHE A 84 13.17 0.34 14.51
CA PHE A 84 12.89 -0.82 13.66
C PHE A 84 11.46 -0.81 13.08
N ASP A 85 10.45 -0.59 13.92
CA ASP A 85 9.04 -0.56 13.48
C ASP A 85 8.72 0.63 12.57
N VAL A 86 9.23 1.82 12.89
CA VAL A 86 9.01 3.02 12.08
C VAL A 86 9.73 2.91 10.74
N LYS A 87 10.95 2.38 10.73
CA LYS A 87 11.70 2.10 9.50
C LYS A 87 10.97 1.07 8.64
N SER A 88 10.40 0.04 9.26
CA SER A 88 9.62 -0.99 8.55
C SER A 88 8.35 -0.42 7.92
N MET A 89 7.60 0.41 8.64
CA MET A 89 6.38 1.05 8.15
C MET A 89 6.68 2.13 7.10
N ALA A 90 7.62 3.04 7.36
CA ALA A 90 7.93 4.14 6.44
C ALA A 90 8.61 3.66 5.16
N GLY A 91 9.44 2.61 5.25
CA GLY A 91 10.14 2.03 4.12
C GLY A 91 9.39 0.92 3.39
N ASN A 92 8.16 0.59 3.82
CA ASN A 92 7.39 -0.56 3.31
C ASN A 92 8.26 -1.83 3.23
N ILE A 93 9.01 -2.14 4.29
CA ILE A 93 10.01 -3.22 4.27
C ILE A 93 9.31 -4.57 4.12
N ILE A 94 9.68 -5.30 3.06
CA ILE A 94 9.33 -6.70 2.87
C ILE A 94 10.49 -7.56 3.41
N PRO A 95 10.28 -8.36 4.47
CA PRO A 95 11.33 -9.26 4.97
C PRO A 95 11.77 -10.24 3.88
N ALA A 96 13.08 -10.32 3.64
CA ALA A 96 13.65 -11.20 2.63
C ALA A 96 14.61 -12.21 3.28
N ILE A 97 14.55 -13.46 2.84
CA ILE A 97 15.47 -14.52 3.25
C ILE A 97 16.09 -15.18 2.02
N ALA A 98 17.37 -15.54 2.12
CA ALA A 98 18.14 -16.06 0.98
C ALA A 98 17.55 -17.35 0.39
N THR A 99 16.97 -18.21 1.24
CA THR A 99 16.39 -19.49 0.83
C THR A 99 15.17 -19.33 -0.07
N THR A 100 14.29 -18.37 0.21
CA THR A 100 13.14 -18.05 -0.67
C THR A 100 13.61 -17.64 -2.06
N ASN A 101 14.59 -16.74 -2.14
CA ASN A 101 15.14 -16.29 -3.42
C ASN A 101 15.81 -17.42 -4.21
N ALA A 102 16.56 -18.29 -3.53
CA ALA A 102 17.20 -19.44 -4.16
C ALA A 102 16.16 -20.43 -4.75
N VAL A 103 15.09 -20.71 -4.02
CA VAL A 103 13.99 -21.57 -4.50
C VAL A 103 13.31 -20.95 -5.71
N ILE A 104 12.92 -19.67 -5.64
CA ILE A 104 12.24 -18.98 -6.74
C ILE A 104 13.15 -18.88 -7.98
N ALA A 105 14.44 -18.57 -7.81
CA ALA A 105 15.40 -18.53 -8.92
C ALA A 105 15.52 -19.89 -9.63
N GLY A 106 15.55 -20.99 -8.87
CA GLY A 106 15.54 -22.34 -9.44
C GLY A 106 14.27 -22.61 -10.27
N LEU A 107 13.10 -22.19 -9.78
CA LEU A 107 11.84 -22.32 -10.50
C LEU A 107 11.79 -21.48 -11.78
N ILE A 108 12.34 -20.25 -11.76
CA ILE A 108 12.44 -19.40 -12.96
C ILE A 108 13.22 -20.10 -14.07
N VAL A 109 14.37 -20.72 -13.74
CA VAL A 109 15.18 -21.44 -14.73
C VAL A 109 14.43 -22.66 -15.28
N LEU A 110 13.73 -23.42 -14.41
CA LEU A 110 12.94 -24.58 -14.83
C LEU A 110 11.80 -24.19 -15.79
N GLU A 111 11.08 -23.10 -15.52
CA GLU A 111 10.06 -22.59 -16.44
C GLU A 111 10.67 -22.02 -17.73
N GLY A 112 11.82 -21.36 -17.64
CA GLY A 112 12.57 -20.88 -18.81
C GLY A 112 12.98 -22.01 -19.76
N LEU A 113 13.42 -23.16 -19.23
CA LEU A 113 13.76 -24.33 -20.05
C LEU A 113 12.55 -24.87 -20.83
N LYS A 114 11.35 -24.86 -20.23
CA LYS A 114 10.11 -25.26 -20.92
C LYS A 114 9.79 -24.32 -22.07
N ILE A 115 9.90 -23.01 -21.85
CA ILE A 115 9.68 -21.98 -22.88
C ILE A 115 10.65 -22.20 -24.04
N LEU A 116 11.94 -22.38 -23.75
CA LEU A 116 12.98 -22.61 -24.78
C LEU A 116 12.79 -23.93 -25.54
N SER A 117 12.13 -24.91 -24.92
CA SER A 117 11.79 -26.19 -25.55
C SER A 117 10.49 -26.13 -26.36
N GLY A 118 9.81 -24.98 -26.40
CA GLY A 118 8.52 -24.80 -27.08
C GLY A 118 7.33 -25.35 -26.29
N GLU A 119 7.51 -25.75 -25.04
CA GLU A 119 6.50 -26.36 -24.18
C GLU A 119 5.77 -25.31 -23.31
N ILE A 120 5.35 -24.19 -23.90
CA ILE A 120 4.71 -23.06 -23.17
C ILE A 120 3.42 -23.51 -22.46
N GLU A 121 2.66 -24.43 -23.07
CA GLU A 121 1.44 -24.99 -22.48
C GLU A 121 1.70 -25.80 -21.19
N SER A 122 2.93 -26.23 -20.96
CA SER A 122 3.37 -26.92 -19.74
C SER A 122 3.78 -25.96 -18.61
N CYS A 123 3.89 -24.66 -18.91
CA CYS A 123 4.24 -23.65 -17.93
C CYS A 123 3.13 -23.44 -16.90
N ARG A 124 3.52 -23.12 -15.67
CA ARG A 124 2.60 -22.99 -14.53
C ARG A 124 2.99 -21.79 -13.67
N SER A 125 1.99 -21.12 -13.09
CA SER A 125 2.21 -20.18 -11.99
C SER A 125 2.44 -20.96 -10.71
N ILE A 126 3.66 -20.93 -10.18
CA ILE A 126 4.04 -21.73 -9.00
C ILE A 126 4.07 -20.84 -7.76
N PHE A 127 3.22 -21.15 -6.78
CA PHE A 127 3.20 -20.48 -5.48
C PHE A 127 4.00 -21.25 -4.44
N LEU A 128 4.87 -20.56 -3.70
CA LEU A 128 5.61 -21.10 -2.56
C LEU A 128 4.89 -20.72 -1.26
N ASN A 129 4.33 -21.73 -0.58
CA ASN A 129 3.68 -21.53 0.71
C ASN A 129 4.68 -21.63 1.87
N LYS A 130 4.37 -21.00 3.00
CA LYS A 130 5.13 -21.17 4.25
C LYS A 130 4.92 -22.56 4.88
N VAL A 131 3.69 -23.07 4.80
CA VAL A 131 3.27 -24.38 5.32
C VAL A 131 2.57 -25.14 4.19
N PRO A 132 2.71 -26.48 4.11
CA PRO A 132 1.97 -27.26 3.14
C PRO A 132 0.46 -27.01 3.23
N ASN A 133 -0.21 -26.89 2.09
CA ASN A 133 -1.66 -26.78 2.07
C ASN A 133 -2.34 -28.09 2.52
N LEU A 134 -3.67 -28.11 2.59
CA LEU A 134 -4.48 -29.31 2.91
C LEU A 134 -4.13 -30.54 2.06
N ARG A 135 -3.60 -30.33 0.84
CA ARG A 135 -3.15 -31.40 -0.08
C ARG A 135 -1.67 -31.75 0.08
N LYS A 136 -1.02 -31.33 1.17
CA LYS A 136 0.41 -31.53 1.48
C LYS A 136 1.37 -30.95 0.45
N LYS A 137 0.95 -29.94 -0.31
CA LYS A 137 1.80 -29.25 -1.29
C LYS A 137 2.39 -27.97 -0.70
N LEU A 138 3.71 -27.88 -0.68
CA LEU A 138 4.45 -26.65 -0.34
C LEU A 138 4.60 -25.74 -1.57
N LEU A 139 4.94 -26.34 -2.71
CA LEU A 139 4.92 -25.70 -4.02
C LEU A 139 3.60 -26.04 -4.73
N VAL A 140 2.83 -25.01 -5.07
CA VAL A 140 1.50 -25.16 -5.67
C VAL A 140 1.54 -24.63 -7.10
N PRO A 141 1.68 -25.52 -8.10
CA PRO A 141 1.56 -25.13 -9.51
C PRO A 141 0.09 -24.93 -9.88
N CYS A 142 -0.20 -23.80 -10.51
CA CYS A 142 -1.50 -23.43 -11.09
C CYS A 142 -1.36 -23.26 -12.60
N VAL A 143 -2.42 -23.55 -13.34
CA VAL A 143 -2.46 -23.31 -14.79
C VAL A 143 -2.36 -21.80 -15.04
N LEU A 144 -1.72 -21.41 -16.15
CA LEU A 144 -1.66 -20.02 -16.55
C LEU A 144 -3.05 -19.55 -16.99
N ASP A 145 -3.50 -18.42 -16.44
CA ASP A 145 -4.76 -17.81 -16.84
C ASP A 145 -4.64 -17.18 -18.23
N PRO A 146 -5.70 -17.24 -19.05
CA PRO A 146 -5.70 -16.55 -20.34
C PRO A 146 -5.72 -15.02 -20.15
N PRO A 147 -5.34 -14.24 -21.18
CA PRO A 147 -5.48 -12.79 -21.13
C PRO A 147 -6.91 -12.36 -20.78
N SER A 148 -7.04 -11.44 -19.81
CA SER A 148 -8.34 -10.88 -19.45
C SER A 148 -8.86 -9.98 -20.56
N ALA A 149 -10.13 -10.16 -20.94
CA ALA A 149 -10.79 -9.32 -21.95
C ALA A 149 -10.91 -7.86 -21.52
N ASN A 150 -10.90 -7.59 -20.21
CA ASN A 150 -11.04 -6.25 -19.62
C ASN A 150 -9.68 -5.64 -19.23
N CYS A 151 -8.57 -6.25 -19.62
CA CYS A 151 -7.25 -5.71 -19.29
C CYS A 151 -7.02 -4.39 -20.05
N TYR A 152 -6.77 -3.31 -19.31
CA TYR A 152 -6.47 -2.01 -19.91
C TYR A 152 -5.06 -1.92 -20.53
N VAL A 153 -4.26 -3.00 -20.52
CA VAL A 153 -2.90 -3.01 -21.10
C VAL A 153 -2.83 -3.90 -22.33
N CYS A 154 -3.14 -5.21 -22.19
CA CYS A 154 -2.91 -6.19 -23.25
C CYS A 154 -4.13 -6.48 -24.13
N ALA A 155 -5.31 -5.89 -23.85
CA ALA A 155 -6.46 -6.01 -24.73
C ALA A 155 -6.21 -5.30 -26.07
N SER A 156 -6.86 -5.76 -27.14
CA SER A 156 -6.66 -5.20 -28.49
C SER A 156 -7.00 -3.71 -28.64
N LYS A 157 -7.93 -3.22 -27.80
CA LYS A 157 -8.35 -1.82 -27.74
C LYS A 157 -8.66 -1.50 -26.28
N PRO A 158 -7.64 -1.17 -25.48
CA PRO A 158 -7.85 -0.94 -24.06
C PRO A 158 -8.57 0.39 -23.85
N GLU A 159 -9.57 0.34 -22.97
CA GLU A 159 -10.42 1.49 -22.66
C GLU A 159 -10.69 1.52 -21.16
N VAL A 160 -10.48 2.69 -20.56
CA VAL A 160 -10.71 2.91 -19.12
C VAL A 160 -11.61 4.10 -18.93
N THR A 161 -12.29 4.14 -17.79
CA THR A 161 -13.14 5.25 -17.43
C THR A 161 -12.63 5.88 -16.15
N VAL A 162 -12.32 7.17 -16.18
CA VAL A 162 -11.81 7.92 -15.03
C VAL A 162 -12.84 8.95 -14.61
N LYS A 163 -13.27 8.83 -13.36
CA LYS A 163 -14.22 9.72 -12.71
C LYS A 163 -13.45 10.82 -11.97
N LEU A 164 -13.63 12.07 -12.39
CA LEU A 164 -12.87 13.21 -11.88
C LEU A 164 -13.66 14.54 -12.00
N ASN A 165 -13.19 15.58 -11.32
CA ASN A 165 -13.80 16.92 -11.42
C ASN A 165 -13.06 17.77 -12.47
N VAL A 166 -13.60 17.85 -13.69
CA VAL A 166 -12.96 18.57 -14.81
C VAL A 166 -12.72 20.06 -14.55
N ASN A 167 -13.43 20.66 -13.60
CA ASN A 167 -13.30 22.08 -13.23
C ASN A 167 -12.21 22.32 -12.18
N LYS A 168 -11.73 21.28 -11.51
CA LYS A 168 -10.68 21.36 -10.48
C LYS A 168 -9.39 20.67 -10.90
N THR A 169 -9.49 19.63 -11.73
CA THR A 169 -8.33 18.90 -12.22
C THR A 169 -7.59 19.73 -13.27
N MET A 170 -6.28 19.90 -13.04
CA MET A 170 -5.37 20.59 -13.95
C MET A 170 -4.72 19.59 -14.91
N VAL A 171 -4.23 20.08 -16.06
CA VAL A 171 -3.54 19.24 -17.05
C VAL A 171 -2.30 18.55 -16.45
N ILE A 172 -1.54 19.25 -15.60
CA ILE A 172 -0.38 18.66 -14.91
C ILE A 172 -0.76 17.48 -14.00
N SER A 173 -1.90 17.58 -13.30
CA SER A 173 -2.41 16.50 -12.46
C SER A 173 -2.84 15.30 -13.30
N LEU A 174 -3.42 15.53 -14.48
CA LEU A 174 -3.73 14.46 -15.43
C LEU A 174 -2.44 13.76 -15.89
N GLN A 175 -1.43 14.52 -16.30
CA GLN A 175 -0.16 13.97 -16.77
C GLN A 175 0.56 13.15 -15.69
N ASP A 176 0.86 13.77 -14.55
CA ASP A 176 1.77 13.17 -13.57
C ASP A 176 1.05 12.20 -12.64
N ARG A 177 -0.12 12.56 -12.12
CA ARG A 177 -0.83 11.73 -11.13
C ARG A 177 -1.71 10.66 -11.73
N ILE A 178 -2.29 10.88 -12.91
CA ILE A 178 -3.19 9.90 -13.53
C ILE A 178 -2.40 9.03 -14.52
N LEU A 179 -1.81 9.63 -15.55
CA LEU A 179 -1.18 8.89 -16.64
C LEU A 179 0.15 8.25 -16.24
N LYS A 180 1.07 9.02 -15.66
CA LYS A 180 2.37 8.49 -15.21
C LYS A 180 2.24 7.65 -13.94
N GLU A 181 1.65 8.18 -12.87
CA GLU A 181 1.60 7.48 -11.57
C GLU A 181 0.62 6.28 -11.55
N ARG A 182 -0.60 6.38 -12.09
CA ARG A 182 -1.56 5.26 -12.03
C ARG A 182 -1.46 4.32 -13.21
N PHE A 183 -1.39 4.86 -14.43
CA PHE A 183 -1.35 4.03 -15.64
C PHE A 183 0.07 3.62 -16.05
N GLY A 184 1.11 4.10 -15.37
CA GLY A 184 2.48 3.63 -15.56
C GLY A 184 3.11 4.07 -16.89
N MET A 185 2.58 5.11 -17.52
CA MET A 185 3.14 5.68 -18.74
C MET A 185 4.44 6.43 -18.43
N VAL A 186 5.39 6.41 -19.36
CA VAL A 186 6.67 7.10 -19.24
C VAL A 186 6.57 8.49 -19.87
N ALA A 187 6.11 8.53 -21.12
CA ALA A 187 6.06 9.74 -21.94
C ALA A 187 4.71 9.82 -22.67
N PRO A 188 3.62 10.20 -21.97
CA PRO A 188 2.29 10.20 -22.55
C PRO A 188 2.05 11.42 -23.44
N ASP A 189 1.58 11.16 -24.66
CA ASP A 189 0.98 12.11 -25.58
C ASP A 189 -0.55 11.99 -25.50
N VAL A 190 -1.24 13.11 -25.26
CA VAL A 190 -2.70 13.11 -25.04
C VAL A 190 -3.38 13.96 -26.09
N GLN A 191 -4.30 13.35 -26.83
CA GLN A 191 -5.17 14.02 -27.78
C GLN A 191 -6.65 13.83 -27.44
N ILE A 192 -7.46 14.84 -27.69
CA ILE A 192 -8.91 14.78 -27.49
C ILE A 192 -9.58 14.19 -28.74
N GLU A 193 -10.44 13.18 -28.59
CA GLU A 193 -11.26 12.64 -29.70
C GLU A 193 -12.42 13.59 -30.06
N ASP A 194 -12.11 14.78 -30.55
CA ASP A 194 -13.09 15.78 -31.02
C ASP A 194 -13.16 15.87 -32.56
N GLY A 195 -12.38 15.05 -33.25
CA GLY A 195 -12.22 15.05 -34.70
C GLY A 195 -11.33 16.18 -35.24
N LYS A 196 -10.84 17.08 -34.37
CA LYS A 196 -9.85 18.12 -34.71
C LYS A 196 -8.43 17.70 -34.34
N GLY A 197 -8.28 16.74 -33.43
CA GLY A 197 -6.98 16.27 -32.96
C GLY A 197 -6.31 17.28 -32.05
N THR A 198 -7.09 17.87 -31.13
CA THR A 198 -6.56 18.86 -30.17
C THR A 198 -5.57 18.16 -29.21
N ILE A 199 -4.29 18.55 -29.28
CA ILE A 199 -3.23 18.03 -28.41
C ILE A 199 -3.30 18.74 -27.05
N LEU A 200 -3.42 17.97 -25.99
CA LEU A 200 -3.49 18.44 -24.60
C LEU A 200 -2.12 18.38 -23.93
N ILE A 201 -1.44 17.24 -24.06
CA ILE A 201 -0.11 16.94 -23.51
C ILE A 201 0.73 16.38 -24.64
N SER A 202 1.94 16.91 -24.79
CA SER A 202 2.97 16.38 -25.68
C SER A 202 4.12 15.81 -24.83
N SER A 203 4.72 14.72 -25.31
CA SER A 203 5.94 14.16 -24.73
C SER A 203 7.19 14.99 -25.05
N GLU A 204 7.12 15.90 -26.04
CA GLU A 204 8.22 16.79 -26.41
C GLU A 204 8.30 18.02 -25.50
N GLU A 205 9.47 18.25 -24.91
CA GLU A 205 9.72 19.35 -23.97
C GLU A 205 9.50 20.72 -24.64
N GLY A 206 8.79 21.63 -23.96
CA GLY A 206 8.52 22.98 -24.46
C GLY A 206 7.27 23.16 -25.34
N GLU A 207 6.56 22.10 -25.75
CA GLU A 207 5.36 22.26 -26.59
C GLU A 207 4.10 22.61 -25.79
N THR A 208 3.77 21.81 -24.77
CA THR A 208 2.50 21.90 -24.04
C THR A 208 2.63 22.43 -22.61
N GLU A 209 3.80 22.95 -22.21
CA GLU A 209 4.04 23.45 -20.84
C GLU A 209 3.08 24.57 -20.43
N VAL A 210 2.64 25.39 -21.39
CA VAL A 210 1.67 26.47 -21.18
C VAL A 210 0.28 25.93 -20.77
N ASN A 211 -0.01 24.67 -21.08
CA ASN A 211 -1.27 24.03 -20.75
C ASN A 211 -1.29 23.44 -19.33
N ASN A 212 -0.13 23.19 -18.72
CA ASN A 212 0.01 22.53 -17.42
C ASN A 212 -0.83 23.19 -16.31
N ASN A 213 -0.91 24.52 -16.33
CA ASN A 213 -1.61 25.32 -15.33
C ASN A 213 -3.10 25.57 -15.63
N LYS A 214 -3.63 25.05 -16.75
CA LYS A 214 -5.03 25.21 -17.15
C LYS A 214 -5.88 24.03 -16.66
N PHE A 215 -7.18 24.26 -16.51
CA PHE A 215 -8.12 23.21 -16.14
C PHE A 215 -8.53 22.39 -17.36
N LEU A 216 -8.94 21.14 -17.14
CA LEU A 216 -9.43 20.29 -18.23
C LEU A 216 -10.66 20.91 -18.94
N SER A 217 -11.53 21.59 -18.18
CA SER A 217 -12.70 22.28 -18.71
C SER A 217 -12.35 23.39 -19.72
N ASP A 218 -11.17 24.03 -19.62
CA ASP A 218 -10.73 25.09 -20.54
C ASP A 218 -10.50 24.57 -21.98
N PHE A 219 -10.27 23.26 -22.13
CA PHE A 219 -10.09 22.58 -23.42
C PHE A 219 -11.39 21.98 -23.96
N GLY A 220 -12.53 22.26 -23.33
CA GLY A 220 -13.83 21.71 -23.72
C GLY A 220 -14.05 20.27 -23.25
N ILE A 221 -13.22 19.76 -22.34
CA ILE A 221 -13.39 18.43 -21.73
C ILE A 221 -14.56 18.50 -20.75
N ARG A 222 -15.54 17.63 -20.99
CA ARG A 222 -16.78 17.48 -20.23
C ARG A 222 -17.08 16.01 -19.94
N ASN A 223 -18.19 15.75 -19.24
CA ASN A 223 -18.68 14.39 -19.05
C ASN A 223 -18.85 13.65 -20.39
N GLY A 224 -18.30 12.44 -20.49
CA GLY A 224 -18.32 11.62 -21.71
C GLY A 224 -17.29 12.00 -22.75
N SER A 225 -16.35 12.91 -22.45
CA SER A 225 -15.22 13.18 -23.36
C SER A 225 -14.27 12.00 -23.38
N ARG A 226 -13.66 11.75 -24.54
CA ARG A 226 -12.71 10.66 -24.74
C ARG A 226 -11.34 11.24 -25.07
N LEU A 227 -10.34 10.79 -24.35
CA LEU A 227 -8.95 11.17 -24.53
C LEU A 227 -8.21 9.94 -25.06
N GLN A 228 -7.58 10.07 -26.21
CA GLN A 228 -6.64 9.07 -26.69
C GLN A 228 -5.27 9.43 -26.13
N VAL A 229 -4.68 8.48 -25.41
CA VAL A 229 -3.38 8.62 -24.79
C VAL A 229 -2.44 7.62 -25.41
N ASP A 230 -1.36 8.11 -26.01
CA ASP A 230 -0.35 7.33 -26.69
C ASP A 230 0.98 7.45 -25.93
N ASP A 231 1.63 6.33 -25.63
CA ASP A 231 3.01 6.29 -25.17
C ASP A 231 3.84 5.55 -26.22
N PHE A 232 4.52 6.33 -27.07
CA PHE A 232 5.31 5.79 -28.18
C PHE A 232 6.54 5.01 -27.72
N LEU A 233 7.02 5.23 -26.50
CA LEU A 233 8.15 4.48 -25.95
C LEU A 233 7.71 3.07 -25.54
N GLN A 234 6.48 2.92 -25.07
CA GLN A 234 5.88 1.65 -24.64
C GLN A 234 5.11 0.91 -25.76
N ASP A 235 4.93 1.53 -26.93
CA ASP A 235 4.02 1.04 -28.01
C ASP A 235 2.62 0.73 -27.46
N TYR A 236 2.08 1.70 -26.70
CA TYR A 236 0.87 1.53 -25.92
C TYR A 236 -0.09 2.71 -26.13
N THR A 237 -1.31 2.39 -26.56
CA THR A 237 -2.40 3.35 -26.74
C THR A 237 -3.54 3.01 -25.79
N LEU A 238 -4.01 3.97 -25.02
CA LEU A 238 -5.12 3.85 -24.07
C LEU A 238 -6.21 4.87 -24.38
N LEU A 239 -7.46 4.41 -24.46
CA LEU A 239 -8.62 5.30 -24.52
C LEU A 239 -9.13 5.57 -23.11
N VAL A 240 -9.15 6.85 -22.72
CA VAL A 240 -9.62 7.31 -21.41
C VAL A 240 -10.95 8.05 -21.57
N ASN A 241 -12.01 7.47 -21.04
CA ASN A 241 -13.32 8.12 -20.92
C ASN A 241 -13.38 8.95 -19.65
N VAL A 242 -13.77 10.22 -19.77
CA VAL A 242 -13.90 11.15 -18.64
C VAL A 242 -15.34 11.13 -18.13
N LEU A 243 -15.53 10.72 -16.88
CA LEU A 243 -16.78 10.92 -16.15
C LEU A 243 -16.64 12.10 -15.20
N HIS A 244 -17.46 13.13 -15.42
CA HIS A 244 -17.45 14.31 -14.56
C HIS A 244 -18.28 14.07 -13.30
N THR A 245 -17.69 14.28 -12.13
CA THR A 245 -18.41 14.39 -10.86
C THR A 245 -17.93 15.61 -10.08
N GLU A 246 -18.83 16.24 -9.33
CA GLU A 246 -18.47 17.26 -8.34
C GLU A 246 -18.30 16.69 -6.94
N GLU A 247 -18.96 15.56 -6.69
CA GLU A 247 -18.95 14.82 -5.43
C GLU A 247 -17.89 13.72 -5.52
N LEU A 248 -16.73 13.98 -4.92
CA LEU A 248 -15.69 13.01 -4.61
C LEU A 248 -15.46 13.04 -3.10
N GLU A 249 -14.96 11.95 -2.54
CA GLU A 249 -14.55 11.92 -1.15
C GLU A 249 -13.46 12.98 -0.88
N ARG A 250 -13.37 13.43 0.38
CA ARG A 250 -12.33 14.40 0.75
C ARG A 250 -10.96 13.78 0.48
N ASP A 251 -10.10 14.54 -0.18
CA ASP A 251 -8.74 14.17 -0.60
C ASP A 251 -8.66 13.14 -1.75
N VAL A 252 -9.77 12.83 -2.43
CA VAL A 252 -9.78 12.02 -3.66
C VAL A 252 -9.91 12.92 -4.89
N GLU A 253 -8.90 12.91 -5.76
CA GLU A 253 -8.87 13.72 -6.98
C GLU A 253 -9.53 13.03 -8.18
N PHE A 254 -9.46 11.70 -8.24
CA PHE A 254 -10.07 10.88 -9.28
C PHE A 254 -10.23 9.43 -8.83
N GLU A 255 -11.13 8.71 -9.50
CA GLU A 255 -11.40 7.28 -9.32
C GLU A 255 -11.38 6.59 -10.68
N VAL A 256 -10.77 5.41 -10.79
CA VAL A 256 -10.85 4.58 -12.00
C VAL A 256 -12.05 3.65 -11.84
N VAL A 257 -12.96 3.67 -12.81
CA VAL A 257 -14.17 2.85 -12.80
C VAL A 257 -13.83 1.47 -13.38
N GLY A 258 -14.02 0.42 -12.57
CA GLY A 258 -13.77 -0.98 -12.93
C GLY A 258 -12.73 -1.65 -12.03
N GLU A 259 -12.43 -2.92 -12.30
CA GLU A 259 -11.37 -3.69 -11.62
C GLU A 259 -9.99 -3.28 -12.15
N ALA A 260 -9.61 -2.02 -11.98
CA ALA A 260 -8.26 -1.56 -12.23
C ALA A 260 -7.43 -1.67 -10.94
N PRO A 261 -6.25 -2.32 -10.93
CA PRO A 261 -5.33 -2.29 -9.80
C PRO A 261 -5.01 -0.86 -9.37
N ASP A 262 -4.90 -0.64 -8.06
CA ASP A 262 -4.75 0.69 -7.48
C ASP A 262 -3.51 1.45 -7.99
N LYS A 263 -2.42 0.78 -8.40
CA LYS A 263 -1.25 1.42 -9.03
C LYS A 263 -0.58 0.47 -10.02
N ALA A 264 -0.20 0.97 -11.20
CA ALA A 264 0.72 0.25 -12.09
C ALA A 264 2.11 0.12 -11.43
N PRO A 265 2.86 -0.96 -11.69
CA PRO A 265 4.26 -1.05 -11.27
C PRO A 265 5.05 0.14 -11.85
N PRO A 266 6.01 0.71 -11.09
CA PRO A 266 6.83 1.79 -11.63
C PRO A 266 7.59 1.31 -12.88
N PRO A 267 7.71 2.17 -13.92
CA PRO A 267 8.44 1.83 -15.13
C PRO A 267 9.89 1.45 -14.79
N GLN A 268 10.37 0.35 -15.37
CA GLN A 268 11.77 -0.07 -15.22
C GLN A 268 12.66 0.91 -16.00
N ASN A 269 13.21 1.91 -15.32
CA ASN A 269 14.35 2.66 -15.85
C ASN A 269 15.51 1.67 -16.01
N LYS A 270 15.92 1.38 -17.25
CA LYS A 270 17.17 0.66 -17.52
C LYS A 270 18.32 1.52 -16.95
N PRO A 271 19.12 1.02 -16.00
CA PRO A 271 20.36 1.68 -15.64
C PRO A 271 21.35 1.44 -16.77
N GLU A 272 21.66 2.49 -17.53
CA GLU A 272 22.95 2.60 -18.20
C GLU A 272 24.02 2.77 -17.11
N ASP A 273 24.62 1.66 -16.69
CA ASP A 273 26.07 1.48 -16.61
C ASP A 273 26.39 0.20 -15.84
N ALA A 274 26.99 -0.75 -16.55
CA ALA A 274 27.56 -1.95 -15.99
C ALA A 274 28.82 -1.57 -15.18
N ASN A 275 28.73 -1.60 -13.86
CA ASN A 275 29.91 -1.74 -13.00
C ASN A 275 29.64 -2.70 -11.82
N ASN A 276 30.00 -3.96 -12.06
CA ASN A 276 30.55 -4.95 -11.14
C ASN A 276 30.13 -4.88 -9.66
N ILE A 277 29.20 -5.76 -9.27
CA ILE A 277 29.02 -6.19 -7.89
C ILE A 277 30.16 -7.18 -7.56
N THR A 278 31.29 -6.66 -7.07
CA THR A 278 32.31 -7.50 -6.42
C THR A 278 31.91 -7.74 -4.98
N ASN A 279 31.54 -8.99 -4.69
CA ASN A 279 31.27 -9.50 -3.35
C ASN A 279 32.58 -9.63 -2.57
N GLY A 280 32.97 -8.57 -1.86
CA GLY A 280 34.21 -8.50 -1.07
C GLY A 280 33.99 -8.89 0.39
N ASN A 281 33.98 -10.20 0.67
CA ASN A 281 34.25 -10.74 2.00
C ASN A 281 35.66 -10.30 2.44
N LYS A 282 35.79 -9.62 3.57
CA LYS A 282 37.07 -9.49 4.29
C LYS A 282 36.93 -10.10 5.66
N ASP A 283 37.63 -11.22 5.78
CA ASP A 283 37.81 -12.06 6.94
C ASP A 283 38.17 -11.30 8.22
N SER A 284 37.54 -11.72 9.31
CA SER A 284 38.22 -11.90 10.59
C SER A 284 37.83 -13.28 11.12
N ALA A 285 38.57 -14.30 10.71
CA ALA A 285 38.50 -15.62 11.32
C ALA A 285 39.11 -15.56 12.72
N GLN A 286 38.48 -16.18 13.72
CA GLN A 286 39.10 -17.33 14.40
C GLN A 286 38.08 -18.15 15.23
N PRO A 287 38.36 -19.45 15.41
CA PRO A 287 37.39 -20.46 15.85
C PRO A 287 37.48 -20.72 17.36
N SER A 288 36.41 -21.26 17.95
CA SER A 288 36.52 -21.93 19.26
C SER A 288 35.56 -23.12 19.35
N THR A 289 36.16 -24.19 19.83
CA THR A 289 35.70 -25.59 19.94
C THR A 289 35.02 -25.88 21.29
N SER A 290 34.45 -27.10 21.39
CA SER A 290 33.94 -27.81 22.59
C SER A 290 32.47 -27.53 22.98
N SER A 291 31.61 -28.49 23.34
CA SER A 291 31.66 -29.95 23.47
C SER A 291 30.22 -30.52 23.64
N LYS A 292 29.97 -31.74 23.13
CA LYS A 292 28.98 -32.80 23.50
C LYS A 292 28.15 -32.54 24.79
N ALA A 293 26.86 -32.91 24.97
CA ALA A 293 25.87 -33.81 24.32
C ALA A 293 24.50 -33.62 25.08
N PRO A 294 23.48 -34.52 25.03
CA PRO A 294 22.56 -34.86 23.93
C PRO A 294 21.03 -34.81 24.33
N ALA A 295 20.19 -35.14 23.34
CA ALA A 295 18.90 -35.87 23.41
C ALA A 295 17.57 -35.08 23.39
N ASP A 296 16.76 -35.47 22.40
CA ASP A 296 15.33 -35.25 22.18
C ASP A 296 14.44 -35.56 23.38
N ASP A 297 13.40 -34.76 23.61
CA ASP A 297 11.98 -35.11 23.41
C ASP A 297 11.11 -33.94 23.89
N ASP A 298 10.44 -33.21 22.99
CA ASP A 298 9.39 -32.23 23.35
C ASP A 298 8.04 -32.75 22.85
N ASP A 299 7.35 -33.47 23.73
CA ASP A 299 5.94 -33.86 23.60
C ASP A 299 5.03 -32.63 23.78
N ILE A 300 4.32 -32.26 22.71
CA ILE A 300 3.27 -31.23 22.71
C ILE A 300 1.97 -31.84 23.23
N MET A 301 1.55 -31.46 24.45
CA MET A 301 0.22 -31.76 25.00
C MET A 301 -0.75 -30.62 24.72
N ILE A 302 -1.76 -30.89 23.90
CA ILE A 302 -2.95 -30.07 23.65
C ILE A 302 -3.94 -30.31 24.80
N VAL A 303 -4.45 -29.25 25.42
CA VAL A 303 -5.59 -29.32 26.34
C VAL A 303 -6.56 -28.19 26.01
N ASP A 304 -7.57 -28.53 25.20
CA ASP A 304 -8.85 -27.82 25.15
C ASP A 304 -9.81 -28.50 26.14
N SER A 305 -10.56 -27.70 26.90
CA SER A 305 -11.95 -28.02 27.29
C SER A 305 -12.61 -26.79 27.94
N ASP A 306 -13.74 -26.43 27.36
CA ASP A 306 -14.77 -25.51 27.85
C ASP A 306 -15.36 -25.93 29.21
N ASP A 307 -15.91 -24.98 29.98
CA ASP A 307 -17.36 -24.96 30.26
C ASP A 307 -17.80 -23.72 31.09
N GLU A 308 -19.05 -23.31 30.84
CA GLU A 308 -19.76 -22.16 31.41
C GLU A 308 -20.18 -22.32 32.90
N THR A 309 -20.56 -21.21 33.55
CA THR A 309 -21.78 -21.17 34.40
C THR A 309 -22.21 -19.73 34.77
N VAL A 310 -23.54 -19.54 34.75
CA VAL A 310 -24.32 -18.30 34.99
C VAL A 310 -24.75 -18.17 36.46
N SER A 311 -24.82 -16.95 37.02
CA SER A 311 -25.94 -16.56 37.92
C SER A 311 -26.05 -15.06 38.26
N SER A 312 -27.32 -14.70 38.48
CA SER A 312 -28.03 -13.42 38.53
C SER A 312 -27.99 -12.62 39.84
N SER A 313 -28.30 -11.31 39.78
CA SER A 313 -29.34 -10.67 40.64
C SER A 313 -29.63 -9.21 40.23
N ALA A 314 -30.88 -8.79 40.41
CA ALA A 314 -31.47 -7.51 40.01
C ALA A 314 -31.83 -6.64 41.23
N THR A 315 -31.84 -5.31 41.10
CA THR A 315 -32.92 -4.41 41.60
C THR A 315 -32.72 -2.91 41.25
N GLU A 316 -33.73 -2.37 40.55
CA GLU A 316 -34.50 -1.12 40.71
C GLU A 316 -33.89 0.32 40.72
N THR A 317 -34.43 1.13 39.79
CA THR A 317 -34.43 2.61 39.62
C THR A 317 -35.46 3.33 40.52
N PRO A 318 -35.47 4.67 40.74
CA PRO A 318 -36.03 5.69 39.80
C PRO A 318 -35.36 7.11 39.89
N GLY A 319 -35.54 8.11 39.01
CA GLY A 319 -36.30 8.28 37.78
C GLY A 319 -36.24 9.73 37.22
N SER A 320 -36.49 9.86 35.90
CA SER A 320 -37.18 10.95 35.17
C SER A 320 -36.44 12.31 34.93
N HIS A 321 -36.49 13.01 33.77
CA HIS A 321 -37.42 13.09 32.63
C HIS A 321 -36.66 13.50 31.32
N LYS A 322 -36.80 12.77 30.18
CA LYS A 322 -37.74 12.94 29.02
C LYS A 322 -37.51 14.21 28.17
N ARG A 323 -37.38 14.20 26.82
CA ARG A 323 -37.90 13.29 25.77
C ARG A 323 -37.02 13.25 24.49
N LYS A 324 -36.89 12.05 23.91
CA LYS A 324 -36.77 11.78 22.47
C LYS A 324 -37.75 10.64 22.19
N HIS A 325 -38.75 10.84 21.33
CA HIS A 325 -39.44 9.78 20.58
C HIS A 325 -40.46 10.37 19.62
N SER A 326 -40.39 9.94 18.37
CA SER A 326 -41.52 9.31 17.68
C SER A 326 -40.99 8.67 16.39
N ASP A 327 -40.72 7.37 16.47
CA ASP A 327 -40.71 6.44 15.35
C ASP A 327 -41.85 5.44 15.58
N ALA A 328 -42.72 5.36 14.58
CA ALA A 328 -43.75 4.37 14.22
C ALA A 328 -44.51 5.08 13.08
N GLU A 329 -44.64 4.61 11.85
CA GLU A 329 -44.67 3.27 11.30
C GLU A 329 -44.19 3.33 9.84
N THR A 330 -43.24 2.47 9.45
CA THR A 330 -43.23 1.61 8.24
C THR A 330 -41.91 0.85 8.34
N GLY A 331 -42.00 -0.37 8.87
CA GLY A 331 -40.85 -1.20 9.20
C GLY A 331 -40.25 -1.87 7.98
N GLU A 332 -38.93 -1.82 7.89
CA GLU A 332 -38.10 -2.77 7.14
C GLU A 332 -36.65 -2.63 7.60
N THR A 333 -36.34 -3.09 8.82
CA THR A 333 -35.03 -3.67 9.15
C THR A 333 -35.14 -4.35 10.51
N SER A 334 -34.92 -5.67 10.52
CA SER A 334 -34.31 -6.51 11.57
C SER A 334 -35.13 -7.77 11.88
N ALA A 335 -34.85 -8.83 11.14
CA ALA A 335 -35.07 -10.21 11.61
C ALA A 335 -34.18 -11.21 10.83
N LYS A 336 -32.84 -11.06 10.86
CA LYS A 336 -31.96 -12.19 10.50
C LYS A 336 -31.80 -13.12 11.72
N ARG A 337 -32.78 -14.03 11.79
CA ARG A 337 -32.85 -15.37 12.44
C ARG A 337 -32.96 -15.48 13.98
N PRO A 338 -33.68 -16.52 14.51
CA PRO A 338 -33.99 -17.80 13.84
C PRO A 338 -35.47 -18.25 13.83
N ARG A 339 -35.84 -19.03 12.81
CA ARG A 339 -36.63 -20.24 13.03
C ARG A 339 -36.30 -21.29 11.98
N THR A 340 -35.76 -22.40 12.47
CA THR A 340 -35.78 -23.71 11.84
C THR A 340 -37.22 -24.03 11.44
N ASP A 341 -37.51 -24.04 10.15
CA ASP A 341 -38.34 -25.02 9.46
C ASP A 341 -38.56 -24.58 8.01
N GLN A 342 -38.68 -25.60 7.17
CA GLN A 342 -38.59 -25.57 5.71
C GLN A 342 -39.59 -24.64 5.01
N THR A 343 -39.23 -24.33 3.76
CA THR A 343 -40.05 -23.84 2.63
C THR A 343 -40.19 -22.32 2.47
N THR A 344 -39.19 -21.71 1.82
CA THR A 344 -39.30 -20.96 0.55
C THR A 344 -37.88 -20.56 0.15
N ALA A 345 -37.33 -21.22 -0.87
CA ALA A 345 -36.03 -20.89 -1.45
C ALA A 345 -36.21 -19.73 -2.43
N GLU A 346 -36.04 -18.51 -1.94
CA GLU A 346 -35.50 -17.42 -2.75
C GLU A 346 -34.15 -17.11 -2.12
N GLU A 347 -33.10 -17.48 -2.86
CA GLU A 347 -31.70 -17.47 -2.43
C GLU A 347 -31.20 -16.01 -2.44
N ASP A 348 -30.98 -15.43 -1.25
CA ASP A 348 -30.03 -14.33 -1.12
C ASP A 348 -28.64 -14.94 -1.38
N ASP A 349 -28.19 -14.87 -2.64
CA ASP A 349 -26.98 -15.55 -3.15
C ASP A 349 -25.66 -15.07 -2.50
N ASP A 350 -25.68 -13.98 -1.72
CA ASP A 350 -24.51 -13.36 -1.09
C ASP A 350 -24.52 -13.44 0.45
N ASP A 351 -25.22 -14.42 1.05
CA ASP A 351 -25.24 -14.59 2.51
C ASP A 351 -23.96 -15.30 3.02
N ILE A 352 -22.88 -14.53 3.20
CA ILE A 352 -21.63 -14.99 3.83
C ILE A 352 -21.69 -14.74 5.34
N ILE A 353 -21.67 -15.81 6.14
CA ILE A 353 -21.55 -15.74 7.59
C ILE A 353 -20.15 -16.18 7.99
N ALA A 354 -19.38 -15.26 8.59
CA ALA A 354 -18.13 -15.62 9.25
C ALA A 354 -18.45 -16.42 10.52
N LEU A 355 -17.87 -17.63 10.63
CA LEU A 355 -18.12 -18.55 11.73
C LEU A 355 -16.96 -18.65 12.73
N ASP A 356 -15.94 -17.80 12.60
CA ASP A 356 -14.82 -17.66 13.55
C ASP A 356 -14.44 -16.19 13.72
#